data_AF-A0A0M5JS01-F1
#
_entry.id   AF-A0A0M5JS01-F1
#
_cell.length_a   1.000
_cell.length_b   1.000
_cell.length_c   1.000
_cell.angle_alpha   90.00
_cell.angle_beta   90.00
_cell.angle_gamma   90.00
#
_symmetry.space_group_name_H-M   'P 1'
#
loop_
_entity.id
_entity.type
_entity.pdbx_description
1 polymer ?
#
loop_
_entity_poly.entity_id
_entity_poly.type
_entity_poly.pdbx_seq_one_letter_code
_entity_poly.pdbx_strand_id
1 'polypeptide(L)'
;MKKAFILLETTFAIVALVGLMMRLAFVTGGDFLLVVSLGLLTMLYFIGGYFQGPSKSANADGAPATEGTALKIWSGILFSIGIIGILGTLMFWSGFRFHLQIGLVGSLAILLGLFLASRRAGAPARSLVFRRSTIIAALCAGVWLVPKPTLFHVFHRNDPQLLEKWNRVQQHPGNTTYQAELDAYRREQFASKK
;
A
#
# COMPACT_ATOMS: atom_id res chain seq x y z
N MET A 1 15.54 -6.07 -18.25
CA MET A 1 14.27 -5.67 -17.59
C MET A 1 14.20 -6.00 -16.10
N LYS A 2 14.42 -7.25 -15.65
CA LYS A 2 14.33 -7.60 -14.21
C LYS A 2 15.18 -6.73 -13.26
N LYS A 3 16.43 -6.43 -13.61
CA LYS A 3 17.32 -5.56 -12.80
C LYS A 3 16.79 -4.13 -12.65
N ALA A 4 16.33 -3.52 -13.75
CA ALA A 4 15.74 -2.18 -13.73
C ALA A 4 14.46 -2.12 -12.88
N PHE A 5 13.61 -3.15 -12.98
CA PHE A 5 12.42 -3.25 -12.14
C PHE A 5 12.77 -3.26 -10.65
N ILE A 6 13.70 -4.12 -10.24
CA ILE A 6 14.12 -4.25 -8.83
C ILE A 6 14.75 -2.94 -8.33
N LEU A 7 15.56 -2.27 -9.17
CA LEU A 7 16.15 -0.98 -8.86
C LEU A 7 15.05 0.07 -8.61
N LEU A 8 14.09 0.21 -9.53
CA LEU A 8 12.99 1.17 -9.39
C LEU A 8 12.09 0.84 -8.18
N GLU A 9 11.75 -0.43 -7.98
CA GLU A 9 10.97 -0.94 -6.84
C GLU A 9 11.65 -0.55 -5.52
N THR A 10 12.96 -0.78 -5.43
CA THR A 10 13.75 -0.45 -4.23
C THR A 10 13.85 1.05 -4.03
N THR A 11 14.13 1.82 -5.09
CA THR A 11 14.21 3.29 -5.02
C THR A 11 12.89 3.89 -4.54
N PHE A 12 11.76 3.53 -5.15
CA PHE A 12 10.46 4.05 -4.74
C PHE A 12 10.07 3.61 -3.33
N ALA A 13 10.41 2.38 -2.92
CA ALA A 13 10.19 1.93 -1.55
C ALA A 13 11.01 2.72 -0.52
N ILE A 14 12.28 3.01 -0.81
CA ILE A 14 13.14 3.85 0.05
C ILE A 14 12.59 5.27 0.13
N VAL A 15 12.21 5.87 -1.01
CA VAL A 15 11.64 7.22 -1.04
C VAL A 15 10.31 7.29 -0.27
N ALA A 16 9.47 6.25 -0.36
CA ALA A 16 8.25 6.15 0.44
C ALA A 16 8.55 6.05 1.94
N LEU A 17 9.56 5.27 2.32
CA LEU A 17 9.99 5.17 3.72
C LEU A 17 10.51 6.51 4.24
N VAL A 18 11.31 7.23 3.45
CA VAL A 18 11.78 8.59 3.79
C VAL A 18 10.60 9.54 3.95
N GLY A 19 9.64 9.53 3.02
CA GLY A 19 8.42 10.33 3.11
C GLY A 19 7.60 10.03 4.37
N LEU A 20 7.50 8.75 4.75
CA LEU A 20 6.84 8.33 5.99
C LEU A 20 7.56 8.88 7.23
N MET A 21 8.88 8.76 7.28
CA MET A 21 9.69 9.27 8.39
C MET A 21 9.61 10.80 8.50
N MET A 22 9.67 11.50 7.37
CA MET A 22 9.48 12.96 7.32
C MET A 22 8.11 13.34 7.88
N ARG A 23 7.05 12.64 7.47
CA ARG A 23 5.70 12.87 7.99
C ARG A 23 5.61 12.63 9.49
N LEU A 24 6.20 11.55 10.01
CA LEU A 24 6.26 11.25 11.45
C LEU A 24 7.05 12.29 12.25
N ALA A 25 8.03 12.93 11.61
CA ALA A 25 8.84 14.02 12.15
C ALA A 25 8.22 15.42 11.93
N PHE A 26 7.01 15.52 11.37
CA PHE A 26 6.33 16.79 11.01
C PHE A 26 7.11 17.66 10.02
N VAL A 27 7.99 17.06 9.23
CA VAL A 27 8.72 17.76 8.17
C VAL A 27 7.80 17.95 6.97
N THR A 28 7.68 19.20 6.54
CA THR A 28 6.89 19.58 5.35
C THR A 28 7.36 18.82 4.12
N GLY A 29 6.43 18.38 3.29
CA GLY A 29 6.72 17.63 2.05
C GLY A 29 6.72 16.10 2.19
N GLY A 30 6.67 15.56 3.42
CA GLY A 30 6.57 14.11 3.64
C GLY A 30 5.34 13.48 2.95
N ASP A 31 4.20 14.17 2.99
CA ASP A 31 2.97 13.73 2.32
C ASP A 31 3.10 13.69 0.80
N PHE A 32 3.68 14.73 0.20
CA PHE A 32 3.93 14.78 -1.24
C PHE A 32 4.85 13.62 -1.68
N LEU A 33 5.93 13.41 -0.93
CA LEU A 33 6.89 12.35 -1.23
C LEU A 33 6.25 10.96 -1.13
N LEU A 34 5.39 10.74 -0.13
CA LEU A 34 4.61 9.50 0.02
C LEU A 34 3.66 9.27 -1.16
N VAL A 35 2.91 10.29 -1.56
CA VAL A 35 1.95 10.21 -2.67
C VAL A 35 2.66 9.85 -3.97
N VAL A 36 3.75 10.55 -4.29
CA VAL A 36 4.51 10.30 -5.52
C VAL A 36 5.15 8.92 -5.51
N SER A 37 5.84 8.56 -4.43
CA SER A 37 6.58 7.29 -4.37
C SER A 37 5.67 6.07 -4.36
N LEU A 38 4.62 6.04 -3.54
CA LEU A 38 3.66 4.92 -3.51
C LEU A 38 2.79 4.91 -4.78
N GLY A 39 2.49 6.07 -5.36
CA GLY A 39 1.80 6.17 -6.65
C GLY A 39 2.63 5.56 -7.79
N LEU A 40 3.91 5.91 -7.88
CA LEU A 40 4.84 5.34 -8.87
C LEU A 40 5.07 3.85 -8.62
N LEU A 41 5.17 3.42 -7.36
CA LEU A 41 5.28 2.00 -7.01
C LEU A 41 4.01 1.23 -7.45
N THR A 42 2.83 1.80 -7.23
CA THR A 42 1.54 1.24 -7.69
C THR A 42 1.55 1.04 -9.22
N MET A 43 1.98 2.05 -9.98
CA MET A 43 2.09 1.96 -11.44
C MET A 43 3.12 0.92 -11.87
N LEU A 44 4.26 0.87 -11.19
CA LEU A 44 5.33 -0.09 -11.45
C LEU A 44 4.82 -1.52 -11.28
N TYR A 45 4.08 -1.83 -10.21
CA TYR A 45 3.50 -3.17 -10.00
C TYR A 45 2.41 -3.51 -11.01
N PHE A 46 1.60 -2.53 -11.41
CA PHE A 46 0.53 -2.73 -12.38
C PHE A 46 1.12 -3.10 -13.73
N ILE A 47 1.98 -2.22 -14.27
CA ILE A 47 2.71 -2.43 -15.53
C ILE A 47 3.59 -3.68 -15.42
N GLY A 48 4.29 -3.85 -14.30
CA GLY A 48 5.12 -5.02 -14.03
C GLY A 48 4.40 -6.36 -14.16
N GLY A 49 3.14 -6.43 -13.73
CA GLY A 49 2.31 -7.64 -13.89
C GLY A 49 2.11 -8.05 -15.35
N TYR A 50 1.93 -7.08 -16.25
CA TYR A 50 1.74 -7.32 -17.68
C TYR A 50 3.06 -7.55 -18.43
N PHE A 51 4.11 -6.78 -18.13
CA PHE A 51 5.36 -6.79 -18.89
C PHE A 51 6.41 -7.77 -18.37
N GLN A 52 6.20 -8.41 -17.20
CA GLN A 52 6.99 -9.57 -16.78
C GLN A 52 6.57 -10.79 -17.60
N GLY A 53 7.03 -10.85 -18.85
CA GLY A 53 6.73 -11.90 -19.83
C GLY A 53 6.94 -13.35 -19.33
N PRO A 54 6.57 -14.36 -20.14
CA PRO A 54 6.60 -15.76 -19.74
C PRO A 54 7.99 -16.12 -19.19
N SER A 55 8.01 -16.74 -18.00
CA SER A 55 9.29 -17.19 -17.43
C SER A 55 9.79 -18.33 -18.32
N LYS A 56 10.91 -18.14 -19.02
CA LYS A 56 11.64 -19.22 -19.70
C LYS A 56 12.32 -20.18 -18.70
N SER A 57 11.76 -20.36 -17.51
CA SER A 57 12.23 -21.41 -16.61
C SER A 57 11.46 -22.67 -16.96
N ALA A 58 12.07 -23.57 -17.71
CA ALA A 58 11.66 -24.97 -17.65
C ALA A 58 12.03 -25.49 -16.27
N ASN A 59 11.16 -26.30 -15.66
CA ASN A 59 11.59 -27.13 -14.53
C ASN A 59 12.69 -28.11 -15.02
N ALA A 60 13.45 -28.70 -14.09
CA ALA A 60 14.50 -29.68 -14.41
C ALA A 60 13.99 -30.85 -15.27
N ASP A 61 12.68 -31.08 -15.27
CA ASP A 61 12.00 -32.18 -15.93
C ASP A 61 11.34 -31.77 -17.28
N GLY A 62 11.63 -30.57 -17.79
CA GLY A 62 11.04 -30.04 -19.03
C GLY A 62 9.59 -29.55 -18.92
N ALA A 63 8.97 -29.68 -17.73
CA ALA A 63 7.63 -29.15 -17.47
C ALA A 63 7.61 -27.61 -17.43
N PRO A 64 6.56 -26.96 -17.97
CA PRO A 64 6.45 -25.50 -17.94
C PRO A 64 6.45 -24.98 -16.50
N ALA A 65 7.21 -23.89 -16.25
CA ALA A 65 7.23 -23.26 -14.93
C ALA A 65 5.82 -22.93 -14.43
N THR A 66 5.61 -23.25 -13.17
CA THR A 66 4.36 -23.09 -12.42
C THR A 66 3.91 -21.64 -12.22
N GLU A 67 4.74 -20.65 -12.59
CA GLU A 67 4.33 -19.24 -12.63
C GLU A 67 3.69 -18.90 -13.98
N GLY A 68 2.44 -19.33 -14.16
CA GLY A 68 1.65 -18.99 -15.33
C GLY A 68 1.51 -17.47 -15.50
N THR A 69 1.46 -17.00 -16.76
CA THR A 69 1.30 -15.57 -17.11
C THR A 69 0.13 -14.91 -16.37
N ALA A 70 -0.98 -15.63 -16.18
CA ALA A 70 -2.13 -15.16 -15.43
C ALA A 70 -1.79 -14.80 -13.97
N LEU A 71 -0.98 -15.64 -13.29
CA LEU A 71 -0.60 -15.38 -11.90
C LEU A 71 0.19 -14.06 -11.78
N LYS A 72 1.08 -13.78 -12.74
CA LYS A 72 1.87 -12.55 -12.76
C LYS A 72 0.99 -11.31 -12.96
N ILE A 73 0.08 -11.36 -13.93
CA ILE A 73 -0.87 -10.27 -14.20
C ILE A 73 -1.74 -10.00 -12.96
N TRP A 74 -2.38 -11.04 -12.43
CA TRP A 74 -3.24 -10.90 -11.25
C TRP A 74 -2.46 -10.45 -10.01
N SER A 75 -1.24 -10.95 -9.82
CA SER A 75 -0.38 -10.47 -8.73
C SER A 75 -0.02 -8.99 -8.87
N GLY A 76 0.30 -8.52 -10.08
CA GLY A 76 0.57 -7.10 -10.32
C GLY A 76 -0.63 -6.22 -9.98
N ILE A 77 -1.82 -6.60 -10.44
CA ILE A 77 -3.08 -5.88 -10.14
C ILE A 77 -3.34 -5.84 -8.63
N LEU A 78 -3.25 -6.99 -7.95
CA LEU A 78 -3.53 -7.08 -6.52
C LEU A 78 -2.50 -6.33 -5.67
N PHE A 79 -1.21 -6.37 -6.04
CA PHE A 79 -0.17 -5.59 -5.36
C PHE A 79 -0.40 -4.09 -5.54
N SER A 80 -0.75 -3.64 -6.74
CA SER A 80 -1.12 -2.24 -6.99
C SER A 80 -2.31 -1.80 -6.14
N ILE A 81 -3.37 -2.62 -6.06
CA ILE A 81 -4.54 -2.33 -5.21
C ILE A 81 -4.14 -2.26 -3.72
N GLY A 82 -3.25 -3.15 -3.26
CA GLY A 82 -2.73 -3.11 -1.90
C GLY A 82 -1.92 -1.85 -1.60
N ILE A 83 -1.01 -1.46 -2.50
CA ILE A 83 -0.15 -0.27 -2.33
C ILE A 83 -0.98 1.02 -2.35
N ILE A 84 -1.95 1.14 -3.26
CA ILE A 84 -2.84 2.30 -3.27
C ILE A 84 -3.74 2.33 -2.03
N GLY A 85 -4.17 1.17 -1.53
CA GLY A 85 -4.89 1.03 -0.27
C GLY A 85 -4.06 1.50 0.94
N ILE A 86 -2.78 1.15 0.98
CA ILE A 86 -1.82 1.64 1.97
C ILE A 86 -1.71 3.16 1.88
N LEU A 87 -1.43 3.69 0.68
CA LEU A 87 -1.30 5.13 0.46
C LEU A 87 -2.54 5.89 0.94
N GLY A 88 -3.72 5.52 0.46
CA GLY A 88 -4.95 6.21 0.81
C GLY A 88 -5.31 6.10 2.28
N THR A 89 -4.95 4.99 2.94
CA THR A 89 -5.14 4.84 4.40
C THR A 89 -4.21 5.76 5.18
N LEU A 90 -2.93 5.84 4.80
CA LEU A 90 -1.96 6.77 5.40
C LEU A 90 -2.36 8.23 5.16
N MET A 91 -2.95 8.55 4.01
CA MET A 91 -3.48 9.89 3.67
C MET A 91 -4.88 10.18 4.24
N PHE A 92 -5.46 9.25 5.01
CA PHE A 92 -6.82 9.35 5.57
C PHE A 92 -7.95 9.53 4.54
N TRP A 93 -7.72 9.19 3.27
CA TRP A 93 -8.72 9.26 2.21
C TRP A 93 -9.87 8.26 2.46
N SER A 94 -11.09 8.67 2.13
CA SER A 94 -12.29 7.85 2.28
C SER A 94 -12.30 6.66 1.30
N GLY A 95 -12.75 5.49 1.73
CA GLY A 95 -12.91 4.31 0.87
C GLY A 95 -11.64 3.46 0.63
N PHE A 96 -10.45 3.95 0.99
CA PHE A 96 -9.21 3.21 0.74
C PHE A 96 -8.97 2.00 1.67
N ARG A 97 -9.70 1.92 2.79
CA ARG A 97 -9.71 0.72 3.63
C ARG A 97 -10.20 -0.53 2.88
N PHE A 98 -11.14 -0.37 1.95
CA PHE A 98 -11.62 -1.47 1.12
C PHE A 98 -10.54 -1.95 0.15
N HIS A 99 -9.78 -1.02 -0.46
CA HIS A 99 -8.64 -1.35 -1.32
C HIS A 99 -7.54 -2.08 -0.54
N LEU A 100 -7.25 -1.64 0.68
CA LEU A 100 -6.31 -2.31 1.59
C LEU A 100 -6.73 -3.76 1.88
N GLN A 101 -8.02 -4.00 2.10
CA GLN A 101 -8.57 -5.35 2.31
C GLN A 101 -8.48 -6.22 1.06
N ILE A 102 -8.80 -5.69 -0.12
CA ILE A 102 -8.64 -6.41 -1.40
C ILE A 102 -7.18 -6.81 -1.60
N GLY A 103 -6.25 -5.88 -1.38
CA GLY A 103 -4.81 -6.14 -1.50
C GLY A 103 -4.31 -7.20 -0.52
N LEU A 104 -4.78 -7.16 0.74
CA LEU A 104 -4.44 -8.14 1.78
C LEU A 104 -4.98 -9.52 1.43
N VAL A 105 -6.30 -9.65 1.20
CA VAL A 105 -6.95 -10.94 0.89
C VAL A 105 -6.40 -11.52 -0.41
N GLY A 106 -6.20 -10.69 -1.43
CA GLY A 106 -5.62 -11.11 -2.70
C GLY A 106 -4.18 -11.64 -2.55
N SER A 107 -3.35 -10.95 -1.76
CA SER A 107 -1.98 -11.40 -1.50
C SER A 107 -1.94 -12.69 -0.69
N LEU A 108 -2.85 -12.86 0.28
CA LEU A 108 -2.99 -14.12 1.04
C LEU A 108 -3.48 -15.28 0.15
N ALA A 109 -4.41 -15.03 -0.76
CA ALA A 109 -4.88 -16.03 -1.72
C ALA A 109 -3.75 -16.49 -2.65
N ILE A 110 -2.90 -15.56 -3.13
CA ILE A 110 -1.71 -15.89 -3.92
C ILE A 110 -0.73 -16.74 -3.10
N LEU A 111 -0.44 -16.35 -1.85
CA LEU A 111 0.45 -17.10 -0.96
C LEU A 111 -0.07 -18.52 -0.71
N LEU A 112 -1.37 -18.67 -0.45
CA LEU A 112 -1.99 -19.98 -0.26
C LEU A 112 -1.90 -20.82 -1.53
N GLY A 113 -2.22 -20.25 -2.70
CA GLY A 113 -2.12 -20.95 -3.98
C GLY A 113 -0.69 -21.44 -4.27
N LEU A 114 0.30 -20.57 -4.07
CA LEU A 114 1.71 -20.91 -4.23
C LEU A 114 2.18 -21.95 -3.21
N PHE A 115 1.73 -21.86 -1.96
CA PHE A 115 2.03 -22.84 -0.92
C PHE A 115 1.47 -24.22 -1.27
N LEU A 116 0.20 -24.31 -1.67
CA LEU A 116 -0.43 -25.56 -2.08
C LEU A 116 0.24 -26.17 -3.32
N ALA A 117 0.60 -25.34 -4.31
CA ALA A 117 1.34 -25.79 -5.49
C ALA A 117 2.72 -26.34 -5.12
N SER A 118 3.44 -25.67 -4.22
CA SER A 118 4.76 -26.12 -3.75
C SER A 118 4.71 -27.46 -3.00
N ARG A 119 3.67 -27.64 -2.16
CA ARG A 119 3.42 -28.90 -1.45
C ARG A 119 3.18 -30.07 -2.41
N ARG A 120 2.40 -29.85 -3.47
CA ARG A 120 2.15 -30.87 -4.50
C ARG A 120 3.41 -31.22 -5.29
N ALA A 121 4.28 -30.25 -5.54
CA ALA A 121 5.52 -30.45 -6.29
C ALA A 121 6.69 -30.99 -5.43
N GLY A 122 6.53 -31.14 -4.12
CA GLY A 122 7.61 -31.54 -3.22
C GLY A 122 8.79 -30.54 -3.14
N ALA A 123 8.59 -29.31 -3.61
CA ALA A 123 9.63 -28.28 -3.71
C ALA A 123 9.24 -27.03 -2.91
N PRO A 124 10.19 -26.23 -2.41
CA PRO A 124 9.88 -25.02 -1.64
C PRO A 124 9.27 -23.91 -2.51
N ALA A 125 8.29 -23.17 -1.98
CA ALA A 125 7.70 -21.97 -2.59
C ALA A 125 8.66 -20.77 -2.58
N ARG A 126 9.81 -20.86 -3.27
CA ARG A 126 10.81 -19.78 -3.36
C ARG A 126 10.68 -18.98 -4.66
N SER A 127 9.49 -18.47 -4.88
CA SER A 127 9.13 -17.66 -6.04
C SER A 127 9.30 -16.16 -5.73
N LEU A 128 9.62 -15.35 -6.75
CA LEU A 128 9.67 -13.89 -6.58
C LEU A 128 8.29 -13.32 -6.25
N VAL A 129 7.24 -13.90 -6.84
CA VAL A 129 5.84 -13.57 -6.55
C VAL A 129 5.50 -13.92 -5.11
N PHE A 130 5.96 -15.07 -4.61
CA PHE A 130 5.80 -15.45 -3.20
C PHE A 130 6.37 -14.38 -2.26
N ARG A 131 7.65 -14.02 -2.43
CA ARG A 131 8.32 -13.01 -1.60
C ARG A 131 7.60 -11.66 -1.63
N ARG A 132 7.20 -11.18 -2.81
CA ARG A 132 6.46 -9.92 -2.97
C ARG A 132 5.09 -9.98 -2.30
N SER A 133 4.37 -11.08 -2.47
CA SER A 133 3.06 -11.29 -1.82
C SER A 133 3.19 -11.27 -0.30
N THR A 134 4.24 -11.89 0.26
CA THR A 134 4.51 -11.84 1.71
C THR A 134 4.72 -10.41 2.19
N ILE A 135 5.54 -9.63 1.49
CA ILE A 135 5.84 -8.24 1.87
C ILE A 135 4.57 -7.38 1.78
N ILE A 136 3.84 -7.44 0.66
CA ILE A 136 2.61 -6.64 0.48
C ILE A 136 1.53 -7.06 1.48
N ALA A 137 1.35 -8.36 1.74
CA ALA A 137 0.42 -8.83 2.75
C ALA A 137 0.79 -8.31 4.15
N ALA A 138 2.07 -8.38 4.53
CA ALA A 138 2.55 -7.88 5.81
C ALA A 138 2.32 -6.37 5.97
N LEU A 139 2.61 -5.59 4.92
CA LEU A 139 2.36 -4.14 4.93
C LEU A 139 0.87 -3.82 5.00
N CYS A 140 0.03 -4.50 4.22
CA CYS A 140 -1.41 -4.30 4.26
C CYS A 140 -1.98 -4.65 5.63
N ALA A 141 -1.56 -5.78 6.20
CA ALA A 141 -1.97 -6.20 7.54
C ALA A 141 -1.52 -5.21 8.61
N GLY A 142 -0.26 -4.75 8.56
CA GLY A 142 0.28 -3.77 9.50
C GLY A 142 -0.52 -2.46 9.51
N VAL A 143 -0.85 -1.93 8.32
CA VAL A 143 -1.66 -0.72 8.20
C VAL A 143 -3.13 -0.96 8.59
N TRP A 144 -3.68 -2.14 8.29
CA TRP A 144 -5.08 -2.47 8.59
C TRP A 144 -5.34 -2.67 10.07
N LEU A 145 -4.39 -3.29 10.79
CA LEU A 145 -4.49 -3.56 12.23
C LEU A 145 -4.44 -2.28 13.09
N VAL A 146 -3.89 -1.18 12.55
CA VAL A 146 -3.83 0.10 13.26
C VAL A 146 -5.17 0.83 13.12
N PRO A 147 -5.87 1.17 14.22
CA PRO A 147 -7.10 1.94 14.16
C PRO A 147 -6.86 3.32 13.53
N LYS A 148 -7.79 3.76 12.66
CA LYS A 148 -7.72 5.08 12.00
C LYS A 148 -7.53 6.24 13.01
N PRO A 149 -8.21 6.26 14.18
CA PRO A 149 -7.99 7.31 15.18
C PRO A 149 -6.56 7.30 15.75
N THR A 150 -5.99 6.13 16.00
CA THR A 150 -4.60 5.99 16.49
C THR A 150 -3.61 6.53 15.46
N LEU A 151 -3.78 6.16 14.19
CA LEU A 151 -2.95 6.66 13.09
C LEU A 151 -3.07 8.19 12.97
N PHE A 152 -4.30 8.72 13.06
CA PHE A 152 -4.57 10.16 12.98
C PHE A 152 -3.92 10.92 14.12
N HIS A 153 -4.00 10.38 15.32
CA HIS A 153 -3.36 10.95 16.50
C HIS A 153 -1.84 11.01 16.36
N VAL A 154 -1.20 9.94 15.88
CA VAL A 154 0.26 9.90 15.68
C VAL A 154 0.70 10.95 14.64
N PHE A 155 0.00 11.05 13.51
CA PHE A 155 0.38 11.98 12.44
C PHE A 155 0.03 13.44 12.69
N HIS A 156 -0.83 13.76 13.66
CA HIS A 156 -1.23 15.13 13.99
C HIS A 156 -1.04 15.44 15.48
N ARG A 157 -0.11 14.77 16.18
CA ARG A 157 0.16 15.02 17.62
C ARG A 157 0.62 16.46 17.92
N ASN A 158 1.08 17.19 16.90
CA ASN A 158 1.47 18.59 17.00
C ASN A 158 0.27 19.57 16.90
N ASP A 159 -0.93 19.10 16.56
CA ASP A 159 -2.13 19.90 16.41
C ASP A 159 -3.32 19.28 17.18
N PRO A 160 -3.43 19.54 18.49
CA PRO A 160 -4.51 18.98 19.32
C PRO A 160 -5.89 19.50 18.91
N GLN A 161 -5.99 20.71 18.36
CA GLN A 161 -7.27 21.30 17.94
C GLN A 161 -7.84 20.58 16.73
N LEU A 162 -6.99 20.24 15.75
CA LEU A 162 -7.39 19.42 14.61
C LEU A 162 -7.87 18.04 15.06
N LEU A 163 -7.19 17.45 16.03
CA LEU A 163 -7.48 16.14 16.60
C LEU A 163 -8.85 16.11 17.28
N GLU A 164 -9.16 17.15 18.06
CA GLU A 164 -10.45 17.32 18.71
C GLU A 164 -11.59 17.48 17.69
N LYS A 165 -11.44 18.39 16.73
CA LYS A 165 -12.44 18.62 15.67
C LYS A 165 -12.68 17.37 14.83
N TRP A 166 -11.61 16.65 14.49
CA TRP A 166 -11.71 15.40 13.74
C TRP A 166 -12.46 14.32 14.54
N ASN A 167 -12.16 14.18 15.84
CA ASN A 167 -12.85 13.23 16.72
C ASN A 167 -14.34 13.55 16.84
N ARG A 168 -14.74 14.83 16.97
CA ARG A 168 -16.15 15.23 17.01
C ARG A 168 -16.92 14.81 15.76
N VAL A 169 -16.31 14.97 14.58
CA VAL A 169 -16.89 14.52 13.29
C VAL A 169 -17.04 13.00 13.25
N GLN A 170 -16.07 12.24 13.78
CA GLN A 170 -16.18 10.78 13.82
C GLN A 170 -17.26 10.28 14.78
N GLN A 171 -17.46 10.96 15.92
CA GLN A 171 -18.50 10.61 16.89
C GLN A 171 -19.90 10.97 16.40
N HIS A 172 -20.03 12.01 15.57
CA HIS A 172 -21.31 12.51 15.06
C HIS A 172 -21.26 12.71 13.53
N PRO A 173 -21.15 11.64 12.73
CA PRO A 173 -20.93 11.73 11.29
C PRO A 173 -22.08 12.41 10.52
N GLY A 174 -23.30 12.40 11.07
CA GLY A 174 -24.46 13.08 10.48
C GLY A 174 -24.59 14.57 10.83
N ASN A 175 -23.73 15.11 11.69
CA ASN A 175 -23.79 16.52 12.08
C ASN A 175 -22.96 17.39 11.11
N THR A 176 -23.66 18.11 10.24
CA THR A 176 -23.06 19.00 9.22
C THR A 176 -22.29 20.17 9.83
N THR A 177 -22.66 20.63 11.02
CA THR A 177 -21.97 21.73 11.73
C THR A 177 -20.54 21.35 12.08
N TYR A 178 -20.32 20.14 12.61
CA TYR A 178 -18.96 19.70 12.94
C TYR A 178 -18.08 19.50 11.71
N GLN A 179 -18.68 19.07 10.59
CA GLN A 179 -17.95 19.00 9.32
C GLN A 179 -17.52 20.40 8.85
N ALA A 180 -18.44 21.37 8.90
CA ALA A 180 -18.14 22.76 8.55
C ALA A 180 -17.05 23.37 9.44
N GLU A 181 -17.07 23.11 10.75
CA GLU A 181 -16.04 23.56 11.69
C GLU A 181 -14.64 22.98 11.39
N LEU A 182 -14.57 21.70 11.02
CA LEU A 182 -13.31 21.05 10.63
C LEU A 182 -12.76 21.64 9.32
N ASP A 183 -13.63 21.88 8.36
CA ASP A 183 -13.25 22.45 7.06
C ASP A 183 -12.89 23.94 7.15
N ALA A 184 -13.52 24.70 8.05
CA ALA A 184 -13.12 26.06 8.37
C ALA A 184 -11.71 26.09 8.98
N TYR A 185 -11.46 25.24 9.99
CA TYR A 185 -10.16 25.15 10.65
C TYR A 185 -9.03 24.78 9.67
N ARG A 186 -9.28 23.82 8.77
CA ARG A 186 -8.31 23.45 7.72
C ARG A 186 -8.00 24.64 6.82
N ARG A 187 -9.02 25.40 6.40
CA ARG A 187 -8.84 26.59 5.54
C ARG A 187 -8.01 27.67 6.22
N GLU A 188 -8.24 27.93 7.50
CA GLU A 188 -7.46 28.89 8.29
C GLU A 188 -5.98 28.49 8.37
N GLN A 189 -5.69 27.23 8.67
CA GLN A 189 -4.33 26.66 8.69
C GLN A 189 -3.61 26.78 7.34
N PHE A 190 -4.32 26.62 6.22
CA PHE A 190 -3.73 26.81 4.88
C PHE A 190 -3.52 28.29 4.54
N ALA A 191 -4.40 29.18 5.01
CA ALA A 191 -4.28 30.61 4.80
C ALA A 191 -3.12 31.23 5.61
N SER A 192 -2.88 30.75 6.84
CA SER A 192 -1.83 31.26 7.72
C SER A 192 -0.41 30.80 7.35
N LYS A 193 -0.27 29.85 6.42
CA LYS A 193 1.02 29.29 5.97
C LYS A 193 1.49 29.84 4.62
N LYS A 194 0.75 30.79 4.03
CA LYS A 194 1.20 31.60 2.88
C LYS A 194 1.97 32.81 3.36
#